data_AF-A0A7C2HER7-F1
#
_entry.id   AF-A0A7C2HER7-F1
#
_cell.length_a   1.000
_cell.length_b   1.000
_cell.length_c   1.000
_cell.angle_alpha   90.00
_cell.angle_beta   90.00
_cell.angle_gamma   90.00
#
_symmetry.space_group_name_H-M   'P 1'
#
loop_
_entity.id
_entity.type
_entity.pdbx_description
1 polymer ?
#
loop_
_entity_poly.entity_id
_entity_poly.type
_entity_poly.pdbx_seq_one_letter_code
_entity_poly.pdbx_strand_id
1 'polypeptide(L)' 'DLLRQAHAYAQATGLLATDDAALVEAMGYAPAVVEGSPDNLKIATPDDLRLAEAVLRARLAAAREPV' A
#
# COMPACT_ATOMS: atom_id res chain seq x y z
N ASP A 1 -16.10 1.66 9.26
CA ASP A 1 -16.54 0.58 10.18
C ASP A 1 -16.04 -0.81 9.79
N LEU A 2 -16.11 -1.21 8.52
CA LEU A 2 -15.63 -2.50 8.02
C LEU A 2 -14.21 -2.89 8.49
N LEU A 3 -13.22 -2.00 8.34
CA LEU A 3 -11.84 -2.30 8.77
C LEU A 3 -11.73 -2.62 10.27
N ARG A 4 -12.47 -1.91 11.14
CA ARG A 4 -12.46 -2.21 12.58
C ARG A 4 -13.01 -3.61 12.85
N GLN A 5 -14.05 -4.02 12.13
CA GLN A 5 -14.62 -5.36 12.24
C GLN A 5 -13.63 -6.43 11.75
N ALA A 6 -12.89 -6.16 10.66
CA ALA A 6 -11.89 -7.07 10.12
C ALA A 6 -10.71 -7.29 11.06
N HIS A 7 -10.22 -6.20 11.67
CA HIS A 7 -9.20 -6.27 12.71
C HIS A 7 -9.69 -7.02 13.97
N ALA A 8 -10.92 -6.76 14.42
CA ALA A 8 -11.51 -7.48 15.56
C ALA A 8 -11.70 -8.98 15.29
N TYR A 9 -12.14 -9.33 14.07
CA TYR A 9 -12.26 -10.71 13.63
C TYR A 9 -10.90 -11.40 13.67
N ALA A 10 -9.86 -10.79 13.07
CA ALA A 10 -8.52 -11.38 13.05
C ALA A 10 -7.92 -11.56 14.45
N GLN A 11 -8.14 -10.60 15.36
CA GLN A 11 -7.76 -10.76 16.76
C GLN A 11 -8.48 -11.93 17.44
N ALA A 12 -9.80 -12.07 17.23
CA ALA A 12 -10.60 -13.13 17.82
C ALA A 12 -10.25 -14.53 17.29
N THR A 13 -9.82 -14.63 16.03
CA THR A 13 -9.51 -15.92 15.38
C THR A 13 -8.01 -16.24 15.35
N GLY A 14 -7.14 -15.34 15.82
CA GLY A 14 -5.69 -15.48 15.68
C GLY A 14 -5.20 -15.46 14.23
N LEU A 15 -5.95 -14.82 13.33
CA LEU A 15 -5.58 -14.71 11.93
C LEU A 15 -4.40 -13.76 11.77
N LEU A 16 -3.32 -14.23 11.13
CA LEU A 16 -2.21 -13.37 10.70
C LEU A 16 -2.49 -12.87 9.28
N ALA A 17 -2.48 -11.55 9.10
CA ALA A 17 -2.62 -10.90 7.79
C ALA A 17 -1.54 -9.83 7.61
N THR A 18 -1.14 -9.59 6.37
CA THR A 18 -0.07 -8.66 6.00
C THR A 18 -0.56 -7.26 5.65
N ASP A 19 -1.83 -7.13 5.29
CA ASP A 19 -2.50 -5.89 4.93
C ASP A 19 -4.00 -5.95 5.27
N ASP A 20 -4.68 -4.81 5.11
CA ASP A 20 -6.10 -4.67 5.37
C ASP A 20 -6.99 -5.40 4.36
N ALA A 21 -6.52 -5.61 3.13
CA ALA A 21 -7.29 -6.30 2.10
C ALA A 21 -7.46 -7.77 2.48
N ALA A 22 -6.40 -8.44 2.90
CA ALA A 22 -6.43 -9.82 3.38
C ALA A 22 -7.36 -10.00 4.60
N LEU A 23 -7.42 -9.01 5.50
CA LEU A 23 -8.36 -9.03 6.64
C LEU A 23 -9.82 -8.99 6.16
N VAL A 24 -10.11 -8.14 5.20
CA VAL A 24 -11.45 -7.95 4.64
C VAL A 24 -11.87 -9.16 3.79
N GLU A 25 -10.93 -9.74 3.03
CA GLU A 25 -11.12 -11.00 2.30
C GLU A 25 -11.46 -12.17 3.23
N ALA A 26 -10.78 -12.28 4.38
CA ALA A 26 -11.04 -13.32 5.37
C ALA A 26 -12.43 -13.25 6.01
N MET A 27 -13.10 -12.09 5.94
CA MET A 27 -14.50 -11.90 6.32
C MET A 27 -15.50 -12.21 5.19
N GLY A 28 -15.03 -12.65 4.02
CA GLY A 28 -15.86 -13.00 2.86
C GLY A 28 -16.19 -11.84 1.92
N TYR A 29 -15.55 -10.68 2.09
CA TYR A 29 -15.68 -9.56 1.16
C TYR A 29 -14.68 -9.68 0.00
N ALA A 30 -14.92 -8.94 -1.09
CA ALA A 30 -14.02 -8.86 -2.24
C ALA A 30 -13.61 -7.41 -2.50
N PRO A 31 -12.50 -6.92 -1.91
CA PRO A 31 -11.94 -5.61 -2.22
C PRO A 31 -11.61 -5.48 -3.72
N ALA A 32 -11.85 -4.30 -4.30
CA ALA A 32 -11.46 -4.04 -5.67
C ALA A 32 -9.97 -3.69 -5.76
N VAL A 33 -9.28 -4.23 -6.76
CA VAL A 33 -7.91 -3.83 -7.12
C VAL A 33 -7.98 -2.67 -8.11
N VAL A 34 -7.23 -1.60 -7.83
CA VAL A 34 -7.13 -0.42 -8.69
C VAL A 34 -5.68 -0.27 -9.12
N GLU A 35 -5.47 0.04 -10.41
CA GLU A 35 -4.13 0.21 -10.96
C GLU A 35 -3.36 1.31 -10.22
N GLY A 36 -2.20 0.96 -9.68
CA GLY A 36 -1.32 1.86 -8.95
C GLY A 36 -0.17 2.38 -9.81
N SER A 37 0.53 3.39 -9.30
CA SER A 37 1.80 3.80 -9.92
C SER A 37 2.94 2.88 -9.46
N PRO A 38 3.83 2.42 -10.36
CA PRO A 38 5.03 1.68 -9.98
C PRO A 38 5.99 2.51 -9.10
N ASP A 39 5.85 3.84 -9.13
CA ASP A 39 6.62 4.76 -8.28
C ASP A 39 6.18 4.73 -6.80
N ASN A 40 5.07 4.07 -6.47
CA ASN A 40 4.57 3.92 -5.09
C ASN A 40 5.33 2.82 -4.33
N LEU A 41 6.64 2.98 -4.23
CA LEU A 41 7.56 2.07 -3.56
C LEU A 41 7.38 2.10 -2.03
N LYS A 42 7.39 0.92 -1.40
CA LYS A 42 7.58 0.80 0.05
C LYS A 42 9.07 0.93 0.40
N ILE A 43 9.41 1.92 1.23
CA ILE A 43 10.75 2.03 1.83
C ILE A 43 10.79 1.08 3.04
N ALA A 44 11.46 -0.06 2.89
CA ALA A 44 11.59 -1.09 3.91
C ALA A 44 13.04 -1.32 4.36
N THR A 45 14.01 -0.81 3.59
CA THR A 45 15.44 -0.92 3.83
C THR A 45 16.15 0.42 3.57
N PRO A 46 17.36 0.63 4.12
CA PRO A 46 18.14 1.82 3.80
C PRO A 46 18.44 1.99 2.30
N ASP A 47 18.57 0.89 1.56
CA ASP A 47 18.90 0.92 0.13
C ASP A 47 17.73 1.45 -0.73
N ASP A 48 16.49 1.26 -0.28
CA ASP A 48 15.29 1.78 -0.96
C ASP A 48 15.29 3.31 -1.05
N LEU A 49 16.00 4.00 -0.14
CA LEU A 49 16.11 5.46 -0.16
C LEU A 49 16.77 5.98 -1.44
N ARG A 50 17.75 5.23 -1.99
CA ARG A 50 18.42 5.62 -3.24
C ARG A 50 17.44 5.59 -4.41
N LEU A 51 16.57 4.59 -4.46
CA LEU A 51 15.53 4.48 -5.49
C LEU A 51 14.44 5.54 -5.28
N ALA A 52 13.97 5.74 -4.05
CA ALA A 52 12.95 6.73 -3.73
C ALA A 52 13.41 8.16 -4.08
N GLU A 53 14.68 8.49 -3.84
CA GLU A 53 15.26 9.80 -4.22
C GLU A 53 15.26 9.99 -5.74
N ALA A 54 15.67 8.97 -6.50
CA ALA A 54 15.68 9.02 -7.96
C ALA A 54 14.26 9.23 -8.53
N VAL A 55 13.28 8.48 -8.03
CA VAL A 55 11.86 8.61 -8.38
C VAL A 55 11.35 10.02 -8.07
N LEU A 56 11.63 10.55 -6.87
CA LEU A 56 11.21 11.90 -6.49
C LEU A 56 11.81 12.97 -7.40
N ARG A 57 13.10 12.87 -7.73
CA ARG A 57 13.77 13.81 -8.64
C ARG A 57 13.15 13.78 -10.03
N ALA A 58 12.87 12.59 -10.58
CA ALA A 58 12.21 12.44 -11.87
C ALA A 58 10.81 13.08 -11.88
N ARG A 59 10.02 12.85 -10.82
CA ARG A 59 8.67 13.44 -10.68
C ARG A 59 8.71 14.97 -10.58
N LEU A 60 9.66 15.52 -9.83
CA LEU A 60 9.83 16.97 -9.72
C LEU A 60 10.32 17.61 -11.03
N ALA A 61 11.13 16.90 -11.82
CA ALA A 61 11.53 17.37 -13.14
C ALA A 61 10.35 17.36 -14.12
N ALA A 62 9.59 16.27 -14.17
CA ALA A 62 8.39 16.17 -15.03
C ALA A 62 7.32 17.22 -14.66
N ALA A 63 7.17 17.55 -13.37
CA ALA A 63 6.25 18.60 -12.92
C ALA A 63 6.72 20.04 -13.25
N ARG A 64 7.98 20.22 -13.66
CA ARG A 64 8.58 21.52 -13.98
C ARG A 64 8.68 21.79 -15.48
N GLU A 65 8.42 20.82 -16.34
CA GLU A 65 8.28 21.08 -17.78
C GLU A 65 6.95 21.79 -18.04
N PRO A 66 6.96 23.05 -18.52
CA PRO A 66 5.73 23.70 -18.93
C PRO A 66 5.24 23.06 -20.23
N VAL A 67 3.93 22.74 -20.28
CA VAL A 67 3.20 22.50 -21.54
C VAL A 67 3.22 23.76 -22.39
#